data_AF-A0A967RHC3-F1
#
_entry.id   AF-A0A967RHC3-F1
#
_cell.length_a   1.000
_cell.length_b   1.000
_cell.length_c   1.000
_cell.angle_alpha   90.00
_cell.angle_beta   90.00
_cell.angle_gamma   90.00
#
_symmetry.space_group_name_H-M   'P 1'
#
loop_
_entity.id
_entity.type
_entity.pdbx_description
1 polymer ?
#
loop_
_entity_poly.entity_id
_entity_poly.type
_entity_poly.pdbx_seq_one_letter_code
_entity_poly.pdbx_strand_id
1 'polypeptide(L)'
;MKVTKYVNIWCLSLLILFIALGCSKEADETKPVSEVKAEAEQMNTNDLRSMAMRYKDSITAKTGELEQLTAKLKEIPVAEMLGEEAKGLKADIEDLNKSISALKERFDIYLQKLREKGGDTSGLEI
;
A
#
# COMPACT_ATOMS: atom_id res chain seq x y z
N MET A 1 -32.43 43.35 14.29
CA MET A 1 -32.24 41.89 14.47
C MET A 1 -32.36 41.19 13.14
N LYS A 2 -31.55 40.12 12.93
CA LYS A 2 -31.59 39.12 11.84
C LYS A 2 -30.64 39.29 10.64
N VAL A 3 -29.34 39.53 10.87
CA VAL A 3 -28.30 39.26 9.84
C VAL A 3 -27.22 38.29 10.34
N THR A 4 -27.09 38.09 11.65
CA THR A 4 -26.05 37.25 12.25
C THR A 4 -26.28 35.73 12.15
N LYS A 5 -27.42 35.26 11.62
CA LYS A 5 -27.74 33.82 11.56
C LYS A 5 -27.45 33.14 10.22
N TYR A 6 -27.14 33.89 9.16
CA TYR A 6 -26.90 33.31 7.82
C TYR A 6 -25.42 33.13 7.46
N VAL A 7 -24.50 33.83 8.14
CA VAL A 7 -23.05 33.68 7.93
C VAL A 7 -22.54 32.34 8.48
N ASN A 8 -23.16 31.82 9.55
CA ASN A 8 -22.79 30.52 10.15
C ASN A 8 -23.40 29.28 9.48
N ILE A 9 -24.29 29.45 8.51
CA ILE A 9 -24.95 28.34 7.81
C ILE A 9 -24.37 28.13 6.40
N TRP A 10 -23.55 29.08 5.93
CA TRP A 10 -22.94 29.05 4.59
C TRP A 10 -21.41 28.82 4.61
N CYS A 11 -20.88 28.38 5.75
CA CYS A 11 -19.49 27.93 5.89
C CYS A 11 -19.39 26.43 6.24
N LEU A 12 -20.52 25.79 6.56
CA LEU A 12 -20.61 24.36 6.89
C LEU A 12 -20.94 23.46 5.69
N SER A 13 -21.34 24.03 4.55
CA SER A 13 -21.62 23.30 3.30
C SER A 13 -20.46 23.29 2.31
N LEU A 14 -19.35 23.96 2.62
CA LEU A 14 -18.14 24.05 1.78
C LEU A 14 -16.93 23.30 2.34
N LEU A 15 -17.10 22.63 3.50
CA LEU A 15 -16.06 21.80 4.13
C LEU A 15 -16.21 20.29 3.80
N ILE A 16 -17.23 19.91 3.03
CA ILE A 16 -17.46 18.50 2.63
C ILE A 16 -16.86 18.20 1.25
N LEU A 17 -16.46 19.21 0.47
CA LEU A 17 -15.87 19.00 -0.86
C LEU A 17 -14.32 18.92 -0.86
N PHE A 18 -13.67 19.22 0.28
CA PHE A 18 -12.20 19.17 0.39
C PHE A 18 -11.65 17.84 0.91
N ILE A 19 -12.52 16.89 1.31
CA ILE A 19 -12.10 15.54 1.73
C ILE A 19 -11.97 14.59 0.52
N ALA A 20 -12.42 15.00 -0.68
CA ALA A 20 -12.35 14.19 -1.90
C ALA A 20 -11.00 14.26 -2.66
N LEU A 21 -10.00 15.01 -2.15
CA LEU A 21 -8.63 15.03 -2.68
C LEU A 21 -7.65 14.24 -1.81
N GLY A 22 -8.16 13.39 -0.91
CA GLY A 22 -7.39 12.46 -0.09
C GLY A 22 -7.67 11.00 -0.45
N CYS A 23 -7.71 10.63 -1.74
CA CYS A 23 -7.63 9.22 -2.14
C CYS A 23 -6.17 8.73 -2.03
N SER A 24 -5.61 8.71 -0.82
CA SER A 24 -4.53 7.76 -0.50
C SER A 24 -5.15 6.36 -0.41
N LYS A 25 -5.66 5.84 -1.53
CA LYS A 25 -5.85 4.39 -1.70
C LYS A 25 -4.44 3.82 -1.84
N GLU A 26 -3.75 3.70 -0.71
CA GLU A 26 -2.58 2.86 -0.56
C GLU A 26 -2.94 1.42 -0.98
N ALA A 27 -1.92 0.65 -1.37
CA ALA A 27 -2.14 -0.74 -1.73
C ALA A 27 -2.68 -1.52 -0.51
N ASP A 28 -3.85 -2.11 -0.65
CA ASP A 28 -4.50 -2.85 0.43
C ASP A 28 -4.03 -4.30 0.41
N GLU A 29 -3.22 -4.68 1.40
CA GLU A 29 -2.70 -6.02 1.62
C GLU A 29 -3.68 -6.95 2.36
N THR A 30 -4.78 -6.40 2.89
CA THR A 30 -5.80 -7.15 3.64
C THR A 30 -6.98 -7.54 2.77
N LYS A 31 -7.22 -6.80 1.68
CA LYS A 31 -8.31 -7.09 0.72
C LYS A 31 -8.27 -8.56 0.27
N PRO A 32 -9.38 -9.31 0.33
CA PRO A 32 -9.41 -10.70 -0.10
C PRO A 32 -8.97 -10.87 -1.55
N VAL A 33 -8.17 -11.90 -1.81
CA VAL A 33 -7.66 -12.23 -3.16
C VAL A 33 -8.77 -12.45 -4.18
N SER A 34 -9.91 -13.03 -3.76
CA SER A 34 -11.09 -13.21 -4.62
C SER A 34 -11.69 -11.88 -5.07
N GLU A 35 -11.75 -10.88 -4.19
CA GLU A 35 -12.23 -9.54 -4.52
C GLU A 35 -11.25 -8.81 -5.45
N VAL A 36 -9.95 -8.95 -5.21
CA VAL A 36 -8.90 -8.39 -6.08
C VAL A 36 -9.01 -8.94 -7.50
N LYS A 37 -9.23 -10.26 -7.65
CA LYS A 37 -9.47 -10.89 -8.96
C LYS A 37 -10.72 -10.34 -9.63
N ALA A 38 -11.84 -10.28 -8.90
CA ALA A 38 -13.10 -9.77 -9.43
C ALA A 38 -12.99 -8.29 -9.88
N GLU A 39 -12.29 -7.47 -9.11
CA GLU A 39 -12.01 -6.06 -9.44
C GLU A 39 -11.14 -5.97 -10.71
N ALA A 40 -10.05 -6.74 -10.79
CA ALA A 40 -9.15 -6.74 -11.95
C ALA A 40 -9.86 -7.13 -13.25
N GLU A 41 -10.81 -8.07 -13.22
CA GLU A 41 -11.61 -8.45 -14.39
C GLU A 41 -12.35 -7.25 -15.02
N GLN A 42 -12.89 -6.37 -14.18
CA GLN A 42 -13.69 -5.22 -14.61
C GLN A 42 -12.84 -4.01 -15.04
N MET A 43 -11.56 -3.98 -14.70
CA MET A 43 -10.67 -2.85 -14.98
C MET A 43 -10.19 -2.83 -16.44
N ASN A 44 -9.98 -1.63 -16.99
CA ASN A 44 -9.26 -1.44 -18.25
C ASN A 44 -7.74 -1.48 -18.02
N THR A 45 -6.96 -1.48 -19.11
CA THR A 45 -5.50 -1.56 -19.03
C THR A 45 -4.84 -0.39 -18.27
N ASN A 46 -5.39 0.82 -18.34
CA ASN A 46 -4.86 1.97 -17.60
C ASN A 46 -5.08 1.82 -16.09
N ASP A 47 -6.27 1.38 -15.68
CA ASP A 47 -6.61 1.15 -14.28
C ASP A 47 -5.78 0.01 -13.70
N LEU A 48 -5.64 -1.10 -14.43
CA LEU A 48 -4.79 -2.24 -14.05
C LEU A 48 -3.33 -1.81 -13.88
N ARG A 49 -2.78 -1.02 -14.80
CA ARG A 49 -1.43 -0.48 -14.70
C ARG A 49 -1.29 0.44 -13.51
N SER A 50 -2.23 1.36 -13.28
CA SER A 50 -2.20 2.25 -12.13
C SER A 50 -2.26 1.47 -10.81
N MET A 51 -3.04 0.40 -10.73
CA MET A 51 -3.10 -0.43 -9.53
C MET A 51 -1.82 -1.22 -9.32
N ALA A 52 -1.29 -1.85 -10.37
CA ALA A 52 -0.01 -2.55 -10.31
C ALA A 52 1.13 -1.61 -9.87
N MET A 53 1.16 -0.36 -10.36
CA MET A 53 2.14 0.65 -9.91
C MET A 53 2.02 0.94 -8.41
N ARG A 54 0.79 1.13 -7.89
CA ARG A 54 0.58 1.38 -6.45
C ARG A 54 1.08 0.23 -5.59
N TYR A 55 0.74 -1.00 -5.97
CA TYR A 55 1.24 -2.18 -5.25
C TYR A 55 2.76 -2.29 -5.35
N LYS A 56 3.36 -2.04 -6.52
CA LYS A 56 4.81 -1.98 -6.68
C LYS A 56 5.45 -0.95 -5.74
N ASP A 57 4.94 0.28 -5.72
CA ASP A 57 5.50 1.35 -4.89
C ASP A 57 5.43 0.98 -3.40
N SER A 58 4.31 0.40 -2.94
CA SER A 58 4.18 -0.10 -1.57
C SER A 58 5.13 -1.26 -1.27
N ILE A 59 5.32 -2.19 -2.22
CA ILE A 59 6.30 -3.29 -2.09
C ILE A 59 7.71 -2.72 -1.97
N THR A 60 8.11 -1.81 -2.86
CA THR A 60 9.44 -1.20 -2.86
C THR A 60 9.71 -0.44 -1.56
N ALA A 61 8.75 0.35 -1.07
CA ALA A 61 8.89 1.06 0.20
C ALA A 61 9.14 0.10 1.37
N LYS A 62 8.30 -0.94 1.49
CA LYS A 62 8.43 -1.96 2.55
C LYS A 62 9.68 -2.82 2.41
N THR A 63 10.14 -3.11 1.19
CA THR A 63 11.43 -3.77 0.97
C THR A 63 12.59 -2.89 1.46
N GLY A 64 12.54 -1.58 1.24
CA GLY A 64 13.52 -0.65 1.82
C GLY A 64 13.52 -0.65 3.34
N GLU A 65 12.35 -0.68 3.99
CA GLU A 65 12.24 -0.82 5.45
C GLU A 65 12.81 -2.16 5.95
N LEU A 66 12.53 -3.25 5.22
CA LEU A 66 13.03 -4.59 5.53
C LEU A 66 14.56 -4.64 5.49
N GLU A 67 15.17 -4.01 4.50
CA GLU A 67 16.62 -3.90 4.38
C GLU A 67 17.22 -3.13 5.55
N GLN A 68 16.59 -2.03 5.99
CA GLN A 68 17.03 -1.25 7.15
C GLN A 68 16.95 -2.06 8.45
N LEU A 69 15.83 -2.76 8.70
CA LEU A 69 15.69 -3.59 9.90
C LEU A 69 16.68 -4.76 9.89
N THR A 70 16.91 -5.37 8.72
CA THR A 70 17.90 -6.43 8.55
C THR A 70 19.31 -5.93 8.79
N ALA A 71 19.64 -4.70 8.37
CA ALA A 71 20.92 -4.07 8.65
C ALA A 71 21.11 -3.85 10.15
N LYS A 72 20.11 -3.27 10.85
CA LYS A 72 20.14 -3.09 12.31
C LYS A 72 20.32 -4.42 13.04
N LEU A 73 19.62 -5.48 12.63
CA LEU A 73 19.77 -6.80 13.24
C LEU A 73 21.19 -7.37 13.07
N LYS A 74 21.87 -7.08 11.95
CA LYS A 74 23.25 -7.50 11.71
C LYS A 74 24.28 -6.72 12.54
N GLU A 75 23.93 -5.51 12.99
CA GLU A 75 24.79 -4.70 13.86
C GLU A 75 24.78 -5.17 15.31
N ILE A 76 23.77 -5.95 15.72
CA ILE A 76 23.68 -6.50 17.07
C ILE A 76 24.80 -7.53 17.31
N PRO A 77 25.59 -7.41 18.39
CA PRO A 77 26.59 -8.40 18.75
C PRO A 77 25.98 -9.79 18.94
N VAL A 78 26.69 -10.84 18.50
CA VAL A 78 26.20 -12.24 18.60
C VAL A 78 25.79 -12.63 20.03
N ALA A 79 26.49 -12.10 21.04
CA ALA A 79 26.16 -12.33 22.44
C ALA A 79 24.79 -11.77 22.88
N GLU A 80 24.27 -10.77 22.15
CA GLU A 80 23.02 -10.06 22.44
C GLU A 80 21.86 -10.51 21.52
N MET A 81 22.10 -11.45 20.61
CA MET A 81 21.11 -11.94 19.63
C MET A 81 19.87 -12.65 20.24
N LEU A 82 19.95 -12.99 21.53
CA LEU A 82 18.84 -13.56 22.31
C LEU A 82 18.16 -12.52 23.22
N GLY A 83 18.63 -11.28 23.20
CA GLY A 83 18.03 -10.15 23.91
C GLY A 83 16.74 -9.66 23.26
N GLU A 84 16.01 -8.82 23.98
CA GLU A 84 14.68 -8.34 23.57
C GLU A 84 14.74 -7.48 22.30
N GLU A 85 15.81 -6.71 22.09
CA GLU A 85 15.99 -5.90 20.87
C GLU A 85 16.09 -6.78 19.62
N ALA A 86 16.95 -7.80 19.63
CA ALA A 86 17.10 -8.72 18.51
C ALA A 86 15.82 -9.53 18.23
N LYS A 87 15.06 -9.87 19.27
CA LYS A 87 13.75 -10.52 19.12
C LYS A 87 12.71 -9.59 18.50
N GLY A 88 12.65 -8.33 18.95
CA GLY A 88 11.77 -7.32 18.39
C GLY A 88 12.04 -7.09 16.90
N LEU A 89 13.30 -6.87 16.53
CA LEU A 89 13.68 -6.72 15.12
C LEU A 89 13.33 -7.95 14.27
N LYS A 90 13.50 -9.16 14.80
CA LYS A 90 13.09 -10.39 14.08
C LYS A 90 11.58 -10.44 13.87
N ALA A 91 10.78 -10.10 14.89
CA ALA A 91 9.33 -10.05 14.76
C ALA A 91 8.89 -9.01 13.72
N ASP A 92 9.46 -7.80 13.77
CA ASP A 92 9.16 -6.74 12.80
C ASP A 92 9.54 -7.17 11.37
N ILE A 93 10.69 -7.82 11.19
CA ILE A 93 11.12 -8.40 9.92
C ILE A 93 10.15 -9.48 9.42
N GLU A 94 9.70 -10.37 10.29
CA GLU A 94 8.73 -11.42 9.94
C GLU A 94 7.40 -10.82 9.49
N ASP A 95 6.88 -9.83 10.22
CA ASP A 95 5.62 -9.18 9.89
C ASP A 95 5.70 -8.37 8.60
N LEU A 96 6.82 -7.68 8.39
CA LEU A 96 7.07 -6.94 7.15
C LEU A 96 7.17 -7.89 5.94
N ASN A 97 7.81 -9.06 6.10
CA ASN A 97 7.84 -10.09 5.05
C ASN A 97 6.45 -10.63 4.72
N LYS A 98 5.57 -10.84 5.72
CA LYS A 98 4.17 -11.25 5.49
C LYS A 98 3.41 -10.18 4.71
N SER A 99 3.55 -8.92 5.10
CA SER A 99 2.96 -7.75 4.43
C SER A 99 3.43 -7.64 2.97
N ILE A 100 4.74 -7.71 2.72
CA ILE A 100 5.31 -7.71 1.35
C ILE A 100 4.76 -8.88 0.53
N SER A 101 4.66 -10.08 1.10
CA SER A 101 4.13 -11.25 0.40
C SER A 101 2.67 -11.08 0.02
N ALA A 102 1.85 -10.54 0.93
CA ALA A 102 0.44 -10.24 0.67
C ALA A 102 0.27 -9.18 -0.43
N LEU A 103 1.12 -8.14 -0.43
CA LEU A 103 1.12 -7.14 -1.50
C LEU A 103 1.53 -7.74 -2.84
N LYS A 104 2.57 -8.59 -2.88
CA LYS A 104 3.04 -9.27 -4.11
C LYS A 104 1.96 -10.15 -4.72
N GLU A 105 1.23 -10.91 -3.91
CA GLU A 105 0.12 -11.73 -4.40
C GLU A 105 -0.94 -10.91 -5.15
N ARG A 106 -1.24 -9.71 -4.66
CA ARG A 106 -2.26 -8.81 -5.23
C ARG A 106 -1.73 -8.04 -6.42
N PHE A 107 -0.48 -7.58 -6.33
CA PHE A 107 0.28 -7.04 -7.46
C PHE A 107 0.25 -7.98 -8.66
N ASP A 108 0.54 -9.26 -8.43
CA ASP A 108 0.60 -10.28 -9.48
C ASP A 108 -0.75 -10.44 -10.19
N ILE A 109 -1.88 -10.32 -9.47
CA ILE A 109 -3.21 -10.40 -10.08
C ILE A 109 -3.43 -9.25 -11.06
N TYR A 110 -3.14 -8.01 -10.64
CA TYR A 110 -3.28 -6.85 -11.52
C TYR A 110 -2.31 -6.91 -12.70
N LEU A 111 -1.06 -7.31 -12.48
CA LEU A 111 -0.04 -7.44 -13.53
C LEU A 111 -0.39 -8.55 -14.53
N GLN A 112 -0.81 -9.72 -14.06
CA GLN A 112 -1.27 -10.81 -14.93
C GLN A 112 -2.45 -10.37 -15.77
N LYS A 113 -3.45 -9.71 -15.14
CA LYS A 113 -4.61 -9.23 -15.89
C LYS A 113 -4.25 -8.16 -16.91
N LEU A 114 -3.32 -7.29 -16.58
CA LEU A 114 -2.78 -6.29 -17.50
C LEU A 114 -2.15 -6.95 -18.73
N ARG A 115 -1.32 -7.99 -18.51
CA ARG A 115 -0.69 -8.78 -19.59
C ARG A 115 -1.73 -9.48 -20.46
N GLU A 116 -2.73 -10.11 -19.85
CA GLU A 116 -3.83 -10.77 -20.57
C GLU A 116 -4.59 -9.80 -21.50
N LYS A 117 -4.78 -8.55 -21.05
CA LYS A 117 -5.44 -7.49 -21.84
C LYS A 117 -4.49 -6.77 -22.80
N GLY A 118 -3.23 -7.20 -22.92
CA GLY A 118 -2.23 -6.60 -23.81
C GLY A 118 -1.78 -5.21 -23.39
N GLY A 119 -1.88 -4.86 -22.11
CA GLY A 119 -1.43 -3.58 -21.58
C GLY A 119 0.09 -3.51 -21.38
N ASP A 120 0.61 -2.28 -21.31
CA ASP A 120 2.04 -2.01 -21.10
C ASP A 120 2.46 -2.34 -19.66
N THR A 121 3.45 -3.22 -19.52
CA THR A 121 4.02 -3.62 -18.22
C THR A 121 5.34 -2.94 -17.88
N SER A 122 5.85 -2.05 -18.73
CA SER A 122 7.15 -1.41 -18.53
C SER A 122 7.18 -0.64 -17.21
N GLY A 123 8.23 -0.81 -16.40
CA GLY A 123 8.38 -0.13 -15.11
C GLY A 123 7.63 -0.78 -13.94
N LEU A 124 7.02 -1.95 -14.15
CA LEU A 124 6.39 -2.78 -13.12
C LEU A 124 7.32 -3.92 -12.64
N GLU A 125 8.60 -3.89 -12.97
CA GLU A 125 9.58 -4.85 -12.49
C GLU A 125 9.88 -4.58 -10.99
N ILE A 126 9.88 -5.65 -10.18
CA ILE A 126 10.19 -5.65 -8.73
C ILE A 126 11.07 -6.84 -8.36
#